data_AF-A0A5J4VGR3-F1
#
_entry.id   AF-A0A5J4VGR3-F1
#
_cell.length_a   1.000
_cell.length_b   1.000
_cell.length_c   1.000
_cell.angle_alpha   90.00
_cell.angle_beta   90.00
_cell.angle_gamma   90.00
#
_symmetry.space_group_name_H-M   'P 1'
#
loop_
_entity.id
_entity.type
_entity.pdbx_description
1 polymer ?
#
loop_
_entity_poly.entity_id
_entity_poly.type
_entity_poly.pdbx_seq_one_letter_code
_entity_poly.pdbx_strand_id
1 'polypeptide(L)'
;MFQEMYRNIPKDAYIAHALATGYGEHIVKAAFCTDSGLVETVCHLRAARFFQPEVDFVLDIGGQDMKSIHVDQGGVISQICLNEACSSGCGSFIQTLSATLNLPVNQFSAAGLKSTSPVDLGSRCTVFMNSRIKQAQKDCASVEDISAGLALSIIRNALFKVIRVHDPKDIGNKIVVQGGTFLNDSILRSAEIIFGNEVIRPDIAGHMGAFGAALIGIERWEQENESESEENDQGSEMNIDQLKNKNKRSQILDAEGIDKLTWETESRRCGKCINNCQLTVHKFSHNNGIEHVSGNRCERGLPLEQQTKSKEMIDMVDWYRKRVFSPKLYTPLLPKDAKRGTIGFPRALFFWEEYPLWFTAFTKLGFRVILSAESTEKLHLKGMETIPSESACFPAKLTHGHVSDLIERKVDAIFIPQELYGRIEAKQAIEHYNCSLLATYGAMINNSFDFAELGIKYFTPALP
;
A
#
# COMPACT_ATOMS: atom_id res chain seq x y z
N MET A 1 -32.33 -0.38 6.46
CA MET A 1 -31.60 -0.35 5.18
C MET A 1 -31.85 -1.60 4.35
N PHE A 2 -31.28 -2.79 4.63
CA PHE A 2 -31.48 -3.96 3.74
C PHE A 2 -32.95 -4.41 3.60
N GLN A 3 -33.71 -4.47 4.70
CA GLN A 3 -35.15 -4.77 4.63
C GLN A 3 -35.93 -3.76 3.77
N GLU A 4 -35.53 -2.49 3.84
CA GLU A 4 -36.15 -1.42 3.04
C GLU A 4 -35.79 -1.56 1.57
N MET A 5 -34.53 -1.90 1.25
CA MET A 5 -34.10 -2.26 -0.10
C MET A 5 -34.96 -3.41 -0.64
N TYR A 6 -35.07 -4.55 0.07
CA TYR A 6 -35.88 -5.68 -0.39
C TYR A 6 -37.37 -5.37 -0.54
N ARG A 7 -37.93 -4.50 0.30
CA ARG A 7 -39.32 -4.04 0.17
C ARG A 7 -39.54 -3.16 -1.07
N ASN A 8 -38.51 -2.43 -1.49
CA ASN A 8 -38.58 -1.48 -2.61
C ASN A 8 -38.13 -2.09 -3.94
N ILE A 9 -37.57 -3.31 -3.96
CA ILE A 9 -37.24 -4.00 -5.22
C ILE A 9 -38.55 -4.34 -5.97
N PRO A 10 -38.67 -3.96 -7.26
CA PRO A 10 -39.82 -4.33 -8.08
C PRO A 10 -40.02 -5.85 -8.13
N LYS A 11 -41.27 -6.33 -8.22
CA LYS A 11 -41.59 -7.77 -8.19
C LYS A 11 -40.85 -8.60 -9.26
N ASP A 12 -40.56 -7.99 -10.42
CA ASP A 12 -39.89 -8.62 -11.55
C ASP A 12 -38.37 -8.34 -11.58
N ALA A 13 -37.83 -7.72 -10.52
CA ALA A 13 -36.42 -7.40 -10.39
C ALA A 13 -35.76 -8.28 -9.30
N TYR A 14 -34.46 -8.51 -9.46
CA TYR A 14 -33.63 -9.23 -8.50
C TYR A 14 -32.23 -8.64 -8.50
N ILE A 15 -31.44 -8.99 -7.47
CA ILE A 15 -30.03 -8.58 -7.39
C ILE A 15 -29.20 -9.57 -8.21
N ALA A 16 -28.63 -9.10 -9.32
CA ALA A 16 -27.78 -9.91 -10.19
C ALA A 16 -26.40 -10.17 -9.58
N HIS A 17 -25.81 -9.14 -8.95
CA HIS A 17 -24.49 -9.22 -8.30
C HIS A 17 -24.40 -8.20 -7.16
N ALA A 18 -23.80 -8.61 -6.04
CA ALA A 18 -23.51 -7.80 -4.88
C ALA A 18 -21.99 -7.67 -4.68
N LEU A 19 -21.50 -6.43 -4.64
CA LEU A 19 -20.09 -6.13 -4.40
C LEU A 19 -19.95 -5.27 -3.13
N ALA A 20 -19.13 -5.73 -2.19
CA ALA A 20 -18.76 -4.97 -1.00
C ALA A 20 -17.46 -4.18 -1.23
N THR A 21 -17.34 -3.01 -0.60
CA THR A 21 -16.14 -2.17 -0.66
C THR A 21 -15.97 -1.35 0.62
N GLY A 22 -14.89 -0.59 0.73
CA GLY A 22 -14.55 0.23 1.90
C GLY A 22 -13.83 -0.55 3.00
N TYR A 23 -13.49 0.11 4.12
CA TYR A 23 -12.90 -0.54 5.29
C TYR A 23 -13.66 -1.77 5.81
N GLY A 24 -14.98 -1.78 5.62
CA GLY A 24 -15.85 -2.88 6.01
C GLY A 24 -16.00 -3.99 4.97
N GLU A 25 -15.29 -3.94 3.83
CA GLU A 25 -15.45 -4.86 2.70
C GLU A 25 -15.52 -6.32 3.14
N HIS A 26 -14.47 -6.80 3.82
CA HIS A 26 -14.36 -8.22 4.13
C HIS A 26 -15.41 -8.69 5.15
N ILE A 27 -15.74 -7.86 6.15
CA ILE A 27 -16.75 -8.21 7.14
C ILE A 27 -18.16 -8.18 6.54
N VAL A 28 -18.47 -7.20 5.69
CA VAL A 28 -19.75 -7.11 4.98
C VAL A 28 -19.91 -8.29 4.03
N LYS A 29 -18.84 -8.64 3.30
CA LYS A 29 -18.83 -9.82 2.43
C LYS A 29 -19.09 -11.10 3.21
N ALA A 30 -18.42 -11.29 4.35
CA ALA A 30 -18.59 -12.46 5.20
C ALA A 30 -19.97 -12.51 5.87
N ALA A 31 -20.48 -11.38 6.33
CA ALA A 31 -21.75 -11.30 7.05
C ALA A 31 -22.96 -11.50 6.13
N PHE A 32 -22.95 -10.86 4.97
CA PHE A 32 -24.11 -10.79 4.08
C PHE A 32 -23.97 -11.63 2.80
N CYS A 33 -22.88 -12.37 2.64
CA CYS A 33 -22.62 -13.22 1.48
C CYS A 33 -22.61 -12.45 0.15
N THR A 34 -22.05 -11.24 0.12
CA THR A 34 -21.90 -10.53 -1.16
C THR A 34 -20.99 -11.31 -2.10
N ASP A 35 -21.33 -11.41 -3.38
CA ASP A 35 -20.60 -12.24 -4.36
C ASP A 35 -19.11 -11.89 -4.42
N SER A 36 -18.79 -10.60 -4.30
CA SER A 36 -17.41 -10.16 -4.40
C SER A 36 -17.09 -8.99 -3.49
N GLY A 37 -15.79 -8.76 -3.31
CA GLY A 37 -15.24 -7.60 -2.62
C GLY A 37 -14.25 -6.90 -3.54
N LEU A 38 -14.11 -5.59 -3.39
CA LEU A 38 -13.05 -4.85 -4.06
C LEU A 38 -12.62 -3.64 -3.24
N VAL A 39 -11.31 -3.41 -3.22
CA VAL A 39 -10.71 -2.24 -2.57
C VAL A 39 -11.34 -0.95 -3.08
N GLU A 40 -11.66 -0.06 -2.14
CA GLU A 40 -12.45 1.14 -2.43
C GLU A 40 -11.79 2.10 -3.40
N THR A 41 -10.45 2.16 -3.47
CA THR A 41 -9.73 3.04 -4.40
C THR A 41 -10.09 2.71 -5.85
N VAL A 42 -10.26 1.42 -6.18
CA VAL A 42 -10.66 0.99 -7.52
C VAL A 42 -12.13 1.34 -7.78
N CYS A 43 -13.01 1.12 -6.81
CA CYS A 43 -14.42 1.50 -6.91
C CYS A 43 -14.58 3.02 -7.11
N HIS A 44 -13.90 3.82 -6.29
CA HIS A 44 -13.89 5.28 -6.35
C HIS A 44 -13.36 5.81 -7.69
N LEU A 45 -12.28 5.22 -8.22
CA LEU A 45 -11.80 5.58 -9.56
C LEU A 45 -12.81 5.20 -10.64
N ARG A 46 -13.37 4.00 -10.59
CA ARG A 46 -14.35 3.54 -11.58
C ARG A 46 -15.59 4.44 -11.62
N ALA A 47 -16.04 4.89 -10.44
CA ALA A 47 -17.10 5.87 -10.29
C ALA A 47 -16.71 7.23 -10.87
N ALA A 48 -15.52 7.75 -10.53
CA ALA A 48 -15.03 9.01 -11.09
C ALA A 48 -14.97 8.98 -12.62
N ARG A 49 -14.49 7.88 -13.21
CA ARG A 49 -14.44 7.66 -14.67
C ARG A 49 -15.80 7.59 -15.34
N PHE A 50 -16.86 7.25 -14.60
CA PHE A 50 -18.22 7.31 -15.15
C PHE A 50 -18.66 8.75 -15.41
N PHE A 51 -18.34 9.68 -14.50
CA PHE A 51 -18.70 11.10 -14.63
C PHE A 51 -17.69 11.91 -15.44
N GLN A 52 -16.41 11.51 -15.41
CA GLN A 52 -15.32 12.13 -16.16
C GLN A 52 -14.41 11.02 -16.74
N PRO A 53 -14.67 10.55 -17.97
CA PRO A 53 -13.96 9.40 -18.57
C PRO A 53 -12.44 9.55 -18.61
N GLU A 54 -11.95 10.77 -18.77
CA GLU A 54 -10.53 11.13 -18.86
C GLU A 54 -10.04 11.82 -17.57
N VAL A 55 -10.53 11.38 -16.40
CA VAL A 55 -10.12 11.98 -15.11
C VAL A 55 -8.60 11.89 -14.93
N ASP A 56 -7.96 13.02 -14.63
CA ASP A 56 -6.52 13.10 -14.33
C ASP A 56 -6.28 12.82 -12.83
N PHE A 57 -7.21 13.28 -12.00
CA PHE A 57 -7.07 13.25 -10.55
C PHE A 57 -8.40 13.10 -9.84
N VAL A 58 -8.39 12.26 -8.80
CA VAL A 58 -9.52 12.01 -7.94
C VAL A 58 -9.14 12.33 -6.50
N LEU A 59 -9.92 13.17 -5.83
CA LEU A 59 -9.78 13.45 -4.40
C LEU A 59 -11.04 12.99 -3.65
N ASP A 60 -10.86 11.96 -2.83
CA ASP A 60 -11.86 11.48 -1.88
C ASP A 60 -11.55 12.00 -0.47
N ILE A 61 -12.47 12.72 0.15
CA ILE A 61 -12.35 13.10 1.57
C ILE A 61 -13.54 12.52 2.33
N GLY A 62 -13.26 11.42 3.03
CA GLY A 62 -14.19 10.73 3.90
C GLY A 62 -14.33 11.39 5.27
N GLY A 63 -14.99 10.67 6.19
CA GLY A 63 -15.14 11.12 7.58
C GLY A 63 -13.85 10.95 8.40
N GLN A 64 -13.05 9.93 8.09
CA GLN A 64 -11.88 9.54 8.89
C GLN A 64 -10.58 9.70 8.12
N ASP A 65 -10.62 9.53 6.80
CA ASP A 65 -9.46 9.52 5.94
C ASP A 65 -9.66 10.39 4.69
N MET A 66 -8.58 10.53 3.94
CA MET A 66 -8.59 11.13 2.61
C MET A 66 -7.70 10.33 1.67
N LYS A 67 -8.11 10.28 0.41
CA LYS A 67 -7.46 9.50 -0.64
C LYS A 67 -7.31 10.37 -1.87
N SER A 68 -6.14 10.28 -2.48
CA SER A 68 -5.92 10.86 -3.79
C SER A 68 -5.48 9.79 -4.77
N ILE A 69 -6.01 9.85 -5.98
CA ILE A 69 -5.68 8.93 -7.06
C ILE A 69 -5.27 9.79 -8.25
N HIS A 70 -4.01 9.68 -8.65
CA HIS A 70 -3.54 10.18 -9.94
C HIS A 70 -3.71 9.09 -10.99
N VAL A 71 -4.17 9.51 -12.16
CA VAL A 71 -4.46 8.64 -13.28
C VAL A 71 -3.58 9.06 -14.45
N ASP A 72 -2.94 8.10 -15.10
CA ASP A 72 -2.15 8.37 -16.29
C ASP A 72 -3.04 8.53 -17.54
N GLN A 73 -2.43 8.90 -18.66
CA GLN A 73 -3.14 9.04 -19.94
C GLN A 73 -3.73 7.72 -20.46
N GLY A 74 -3.29 6.56 -19.95
CA GLY A 74 -3.84 5.26 -20.25
C GLY A 74 -5.08 4.91 -19.42
N GLY A 75 -5.48 5.78 -18.49
CA GLY A 75 -6.60 5.53 -17.57
C GLY A 75 -6.26 4.57 -16.43
N VAL A 76 -4.97 4.34 -16.17
CA VAL A 76 -4.45 3.48 -15.10
C VAL A 76 -3.99 4.34 -13.92
N ILE A 77 -4.12 3.79 -12.72
CA ILE A 77 -3.63 4.42 -11.50
C ILE A 77 -2.11 4.53 -11.56
N SER A 78 -1.61 5.77 -11.64
CA SER A 78 -0.17 6.04 -11.57
C SER A 78 0.32 6.16 -10.13
N GLN A 79 -0.49 6.78 -9.26
CA GLN A 79 -0.15 7.01 -7.86
C GLN A 79 -1.40 7.07 -6.99
N ILE A 80 -1.36 6.39 -5.84
CA ILE A 80 -2.35 6.52 -4.77
C ILE A 80 -1.64 7.11 -3.55
N CYS A 81 -2.26 8.10 -2.91
CA CYS A 81 -1.87 8.55 -1.58
C CYS A 81 -3.05 8.41 -0.63
N LEU A 82 -2.79 7.79 0.52
CA LEU A 82 -3.76 7.54 1.57
C LEU A 82 -3.26 8.19 2.85
N ASN A 83 -4.14 8.86 3.57
CA ASN A 83 -3.85 9.30 4.93
C ASN A 83 -4.95 8.87 5.89
N GLU A 84 -4.63 7.85 6.68
CA GLU A 84 -5.51 7.27 7.69
C GLU A 84 -5.26 7.85 9.09
N ALA A 85 -4.08 8.43 9.33
CA ALA A 85 -3.63 8.79 10.67
C ALA A 85 -4.01 10.22 11.09
N CYS A 86 -4.26 11.12 10.13
CA CYS A 86 -4.47 12.54 10.44
C CYS A 86 -5.94 12.95 10.36
N SER A 87 -6.58 13.21 11.51
CA SER A 87 -7.94 13.74 11.57
C SER A 87 -8.06 15.22 11.13
N SER A 88 -6.95 15.90 10.86
CA SER A 88 -6.90 17.35 10.61
C SER A 88 -7.37 17.79 9.23
N GLY A 89 -7.81 16.87 8.38
CA GLY A 89 -8.37 17.17 7.06
C GLY A 89 -9.57 16.31 6.67
N CYS A 90 -10.30 15.73 7.64
CA CYS A 90 -11.40 14.80 7.36
C CYS A 90 -12.73 15.32 7.94
N GLY A 91 -13.86 14.76 7.50
CA GLY A 91 -15.20 15.19 7.89
C GLY A 91 -15.49 15.12 9.40
N SER A 92 -14.83 14.22 10.14
CA SER A 92 -14.92 14.13 11.61
C SER A 92 -14.48 15.41 12.32
N PHE A 93 -13.55 16.17 11.73
CA PHE A 93 -13.13 17.45 12.29
C PHE A 93 -14.19 18.53 12.10
N ILE A 94 -14.86 18.56 10.94
CA ILE A 94 -16.02 19.44 10.71
C ILE A 94 -17.12 19.12 11.72
N GLN A 95 -17.41 17.84 11.94
CA GLN A 95 -18.45 17.40 12.88
C GLN A 95 -18.12 17.77 14.34
N THR A 96 -16.86 17.59 14.76
CA THR A 96 -16.42 17.94 16.11
C THR A 96 -16.47 19.45 16.34
N LEU A 97 -16.05 20.23 15.34
CA LEU A 97 -16.07 21.68 15.45
C LEU A 97 -17.50 22.24 15.45
N SER A 98 -18.36 21.77 14.55
CA SER A 98 -19.75 22.23 14.51
C SER A 98 -20.46 21.95 15.84
N ALA A 99 -20.22 20.79 16.44
CA ALA A 99 -20.71 20.44 17.77
C ALA A 99 -20.18 21.39 18.86
N THR A 100 -18.90 21.75 18.81
CA THR A 100 -18.29 22.72 19.75
C THR A 100 -18.91 24.12 19.62
N LEU A 101 -19.35 24.49 18.42
CA LEU A 101 -20.02 25.75 18.13
C LEU A 101 -21.55 25.68 18.33
N ASN A 102 -22.08 24.56 18.82
CA ASN A 102 -23.52 24.29 18.97
C ASN A 102 -24.32 24.51 17.67
N LEU A 103 -23.72 24.14 16.53
CA LEU A 103 -24.35 24.24 15.22
C LEU A 103 -24.47 22.87 14.55
N PRO A 104 -25.61 22.56 13.92
CA PRO A 104 -25.74 21.45 13.00
C PRO A 104 -24.68 21.54 11.89
N VAL A 105 -24.11 20.39 11.49
CA VAL A 105 -23.03 20.31 10.48
C VAL A 105 -23.43 21.01 9.17
N ASN A 106 -24.67 20.83 8.72
CA ASN A 106 -25.19 21.46 7.51
C ASN A 106 -25.24 22.99 7.61
N GLN A 107 -25.66 23.53 8.76
CA GLN A 107 -25.70 24.97 8.99
C GLN A 107 -24.30 25.57 9.08
N PHE A 108 -23.41 24.90 9.84
CA PHE A 108 -22.01 25.32 9.96
C PHE A 108 -21.29 25.31 8.60
N SER A 109 -21.52 24.28 7.80
CA SER A 109 -20.97 24.14 6.44
C SER A 109 -21.45 25.25 5.51
N ALA A 110 -22.76 25.53 5.51
CA ALA A 110 -23.36 26.59 4.70
C ALA A 110 -22.93 28.00 5.12
N ALA A 111 -22.61 28.22 6.40
CA ALA A 111 -22.13 29.51 6.90
C ALA A 111 -20.82 29.96 6.22
N GLY A 112 -19.92 29.02 5.89
CA GLY A 112 -18.65 29.33 5.25
C GLY A 112 -18.79 30.06 3.90
N LEU A 113 -19.87 29.81 3.16
CA LEU A 113 -20.14 30.48 1.88
C LEU A 113 -20.42 31.98 2.02
N LYS A 114 -20.79 32.44 3.22
CA LYS A 114 -21.11 33.85 3.50
C LYS A 114 -19.90 34.63 4.04
N SER A 115 -18.76 33.96 4.22
CA SER A 115 -17.55 34.59 4.72
C SER A 115 -17.04 35.66 3.75
N THR A 116 -16.57 36.76 4.32
CA THR A 116 -15.88 37.83 3.57
C THR A 116 -14.40 37.92 3.92
N SER A 117 -14.00 37.38 5.07
CA SER A 117 -12.62 37.39 5.55
C SER A 117 -12.29 36.08 6.28
N PRO A 118 -12.09 34.95 5.55
CA PRO A 118 -11.82 33.64 6.15
C PRO A 118 -10.63 33.65 7.11
N VAL A 119 -10.79 33.03 8.27
CA VAL A 119 -9.72 32.96 9.28
C VAL A 119 -8.62 32.00 8.82
N ASP A 120 -7.35 32.40 8.92
CA ASP A 120 -6.25 31.47 8.73
C ASP A 120 -6.05 30.58 9.97
N LEU A 121 -6.55 29.34 9.88
CA LEU A 121 -6.37 28.33 10.93
C LEU A 121 -5.04 27.58 10.80
N GLY A 122 -4.31 27.79 9.69
CA GLY A 122 -3.10 27.08 9.34
C GLY A 122 -3.33 25.61 8.93
N SER A 123 -2.26 24.92 8.53
CA SER A 123 -2.32 23.53 8.05
C SER A 123 -1.72 22.52 9.05
N ARG A 124 -1.91 22.74 10.35
CA ARG A 124 -1.32 21.93 11.44
C ARG A 124 -2.32 20.93 12.02
N CYS A 125 -1.89 20.13 13.00
CA CYS A 125 -2.73 19.18 13.73
C CYS A 125 -4.03 19.83 14.27
N THR A 126 -5.12 19.04 14.36
CA THR A 126 -6.44 19.44 14.91
C THR A 126 -6.34 20.12 16.26
N VAL A 127 -5.38 19.71 17.11
CA VAL A 127 -5.13 20.32 18.42
C VAL A 127 -4.75 21.79 18.29
N PHE A 128 -3.84 22.13 17.37
CA PHE A 128 -3.43 23.51 17.15
C PHE A 128 -4.51 24.32 16.45
N MET A 129 -5.23 23.70 15.51
CA MET A 129 -6.38 24.35 14.87
C MET A 129 -7.47 24.71 15.88
N ASN A 130 -7.80 23.81 16.80
CA ASN A 130 -8.77 24.11 17.88
C ASN A 130 -8.31 25.28 18.75
N SER A 131 -7.02 25.36 19.08
CA SER A 131 -6.48 26.52 19.80
C SER A 131 -6.59 27.81 18.99
N ARG A 132 -6.33 27.76 17.68
CA ARG A 132 -6.51 28.91 16.76
C ARG A 132 -7.96 29.33 16.63
N ILE A 133 -8.90 28.39 16.56
CA ILE A 133 -10.34 28.68 16.52
C ILE A 133 -10.77 29.39 17.80
N LYS A 134 -10.36 28.89 18.97
CA LYS A 134 -10.65 29.56 20.25
C LYS A 134 -10.08 30.97 20.31
N GLN A 135 -8.90 31.19 19.72
CA GLN A 135 -8.33 32.53 19.62
C GLN A 135 -9.16 33.40 18.66
N ALA A 136 -9.52 32.90 17.49
CA ALA A 136 -10.36 33.61 16.53
C ALA A 136 -11.72 34.02 17.13
N GLN A 137 -12.32 33.16 17.96
CA GLN A 137 -13.54 33.50 18.71
C GLN A 137 -13.31 34.65 19.70
N LYS A 138 -12.16 34.69 20.38
CA LYS A 138 -11.80 35.82 21.28
C LYS A 138 -11.54 37.11 20.50
N ASP A 139 -11.04 36.98 19.28
CA ASP A 139 -10.81 38.09 18.36
C ASP A 139 -12.11 38.49 17.62
N CYS A 140 -13.27 37.97 18.07
CA CYS A 140 -14.61 38.25 17.54
C CYS A 140 -14.79 37.85 16.06
N ALA A 141 -14.06 36.83 15.58
CA ALA A 141 -14.30 36.26 14.26
C ALA A 141 -15.70 35.64 14.17
N SER A 142 -16.35 35.84 13.03
CA SER A 142 -17.68 35.28 12.76
C SER A 142 -17.62 33.77 12.56
N VAL A 143 -18.77 33.09 12.70
CA VAL A 143 -18.85 31.64 12.42
C VAL A 143 -18.60 31.37 10.94
N GLU A 144 -19.07 32.27 10.08
CA GLU A 144 -18.87 32.27 8.65
C GLU A 144 -17.36 32.24 8.33
N ASP A 145 -16.59 33.14 8.92
CA ASP A 145 -15.14 33.24 8.67
C ASP A 145 -14.36 32.05 9.24
N ILE A 146 -14.78 31.51 10.39
CA ILE A 146 -14.19 30.29 10.96
C ILE A 146 -14.49 29.07 10.07
N SER A 147 -15.73 28.95 9.57
CA SER A 147 -16.15 27.84 8.70
C SER A 147 -15.42 27.87 7.36
N ALA A 148 -15.31 29.03 6.72
CA ALA A 148 -14.53 29.20 5.50
C ALA A 148 -13.03 28.93 5.74
N GLY A 149 -12.49 29.43 6.85
CA GLY A 149 -11.11 29.18 7.27
C GLY A 149 -10.81 27.69 7.45
N LEU A 150 -11.75 26.95 8.04
CA LEU A 150 -11.65 25.50 8.18
C LEU A 150 -11.67 24.81 6.82
N ALA A 151 -12.59 25.20 5.93
CA ALA A 151 -12.71 24.58 4.62
C ALA A 151 -11.42 24.71 3.80
N LEU A 152 -10.83 25.90 3.78
CA LEU A 152 -9.52 26.15 3.18
C LEU A 152 -8.41 25.31 3.82
N SER A 153 -8.43 25.19 5.15
CA SER A 153 -7.40 24.45 5.89
C SER A 153 -7.46 22.95 5.59
N ILE A 154 -8.65 22.38 5.44
CA ILE A 154 -8.85 20.97 5.08
C ILE A 154 -8.24 20.66 3.71
N ILE A 155 -8.56 21.46 2.69
CA ILE A 155 -8.03 21.26 1.34
C ILE A 155 -6.52 21.49 1.28
N ARG A 156 -5.99 22.52 1.96
CA ARG A 156 -4.54 22.76 2.05
C ARG A 156 -3.81 21.59 2.70
N ASN A 157 -4.40 21.01 3.73
CA ASN A 157 -3.84 19.85 4.42
C ASN A 157 -3.79 18.63 3.49
N ALA A 158 -4.90 18.36 2.79
CA ALA A 158 -4.96 17.30 1.80
C ALA A 158 -3.83 17.45 0.76
N LEU A 159 -3.72 18.60 0.10
CA LEU A 159 -2.71 18.81 -0.95
C LEU A 159 -1.27 18.78 -0.44
N PHE A 160 -0.94 19.64 0.53
CA PHE A 160 0.46 19.93 0.83
C PHE A 160 1.06 18.98 1.86
N LYS A 161 0.24 18.30 2.66
CA LYS A 161 0.73 17.40 3.72
C LYS A 161 0.51 15.93 3.38
N VAL A 162 -0.64 15.60 2.83
CA VAL A 162 -0.98 14.21 2.49
C VAL A 162 -0.47 13.85 1.11
N ILE A 163 -0.92 14.58 0.10
CA ILE A 163 -0.61 14.27 -1.30
C ILE A 163 0.81 14.74 -1.64
N ARG A 164 1.30 15.77 -0.94
CA ARG A 164 2.63 16.39 -1.10
C ARG A 164 2.86 16.91 -2.51
N VAL A 165 1.80 17.45 -3.11
CA VAL A 165 1.90 18.15 -4.40
C VAL A 165 2.73 19.41 -4.19
N HIS A 166 3.78 19.58 -5.01
CA HIS A 166 4.64 20.76 -4.96
C HIS A 166 4.06 21.92 -5.77
N ASP A 167 3.50 21.66 -6.96
CA ASP A 167 2.76 22.64 -7.76
C ASP A 167 1.33 22.11 -8.02
N PRO A 168 0.26 22.83 -7.66
CA PRO A 168 -1.12 22.44 -7.97
C PRO A 168 -1.37 22.06 -9.44
N LYS A 169 -0.56 22.54 -10.38
CA LYS A 169 -0.63 22.15 -11.80
C LYS A 169 -0.34 20.67 -12.06
N ASP A 170 0.41 20.01 -11.17
CA ASP A 170 0.75 18.59 -11.29
C ASP A 170 -0.48 17.67 -11.09
N ILE A 171 -1.59 18.23 -10.61
CA ILE A 171 -2.86 17.53 -10.39
C ILE A 171 -3.60 17.30 -11.72
N GLY A 172 -3.26 18.04 -12.78
CA GLY A 172 -3.97 17.99 -14.06
C GLY A 172 -5.23 18.86 -14.07
N ASN A 173 -6.01 18.74 -15.14
CA ASN A 173 -7.14 19.64 -15.40
C ASN A 173 -8.49 18.97 -15.14
N LYS A 174 -8.58 17.65 -15.27
CA LYS A 174 -9.83 16.89 -15.14
C LYS A 174 -9.90 16.29 -13.75
N ILE A 175 -10.38 17.10 -12.81
CA ILE A 175 -10.40 16.77 -11.38
C ILE A 175 -11.80 16.36 -10.96
N VAL A 176 -11.92 15.19 -10.30
CA VAL A 176 -13.16 14.75 -9.64
C VAL A 176 -12.96 14.77 -8.14
N VAL A 177 -13.85 15.45 -7.43
CA VAL A 177 -13.90 15.47 -5.96
C VAL A 177 -15.09 14.69 -5.43
N GLN A 178 -14.89 13.89 -4.40
CA GLN A 178 -15.87 12.95 -3.87
C GLN A 178 -15.67 12.67 -2.37
N GLY A 179 -16.58 11.90 -1.78
CA GLY A 179 -16.61 11.63 -0.35
C GLY A 179 -17.60 12.56 0.36
N GLY A 180 -18.05 12.13 1.54
CA GLY A 180 -19.10 12.84 2.29
C GLY A 180 -18.73 14.29 2.66
N THR A 181 -17.44 14.60 2.76
CA THR A 181 -16.97 15.95 3.06
C THR A 181 -17.23 16.94 1.92
N PHE A 182 -17.27 16.48 0.67
CA PHE A 182 -17.55 17.34 -0.49
C PHE A 182 -19.03 17.67 -0.68
N LEU A 183 -19.93 17.07 0.11
CA LEU A 183 -21.32 17.57 0.22
C LEU A 183 -21.38 18.98 0.84
N ASN A 184 -20.29 19.45 1.43
CA ASN A 184 -20.12 20.82 1.88
C ASN A 184 -19.63 21.71 0.73
N ASP A 185 -20.50 22.62 0.27
CA ASP A 185 -20.19 23.58 -0.80
C ASP A 185 -19.02 24.52 -0.47
N SER A 186 -18.78 24.84 0.81
CA SER A 186 -17.61 25.63 1.23
C SER A 186 -16.30 24.87 0.99
N ILE A 187 -16.30 23.54 1.18
CA ILE A 187 -15.16 22.67 0.88
C ILE A 187 -14.94 22.58 -0.63
N LEU A 188 -16.02 22.39 -1.40
CA LEU A 188 -15.95 22.39 -2.86
C LEU A 188 -15.33 23.68 -3.37
N ARG A 189 -15.84 24.84 -2.90
CA ARG A 189 -15.32 26.14 -3.29
C ARG A 189 -13.86 26.34 -2.89
N SER A 190 -13.49 25.86 -1.71
CA SER A 190 -12.10 25.89 -1.24
C SER A 190 -11.18 25.04 -2.15
N ALA A 191 -11.66 23.90 -2.64
CA ALA A 191 -10.92 23.06 -3.58
C ALA A 191 -10.64 23.81 -4.89
N GLU A 192 -11.66 24.44 -5.49
CA GLU A 192 -11.49 25.23 -6.72
C GLU A 192 -10.48 26.38 -6.54
N ILE A 193 -10.58 27.12 -5.43
CA ILE A 193 -9.68 28.24 -5.13
C ILE A 193 -8.23 27.76 -5.00
N ILE A 194 -8.01 26.64 -4.31
CA ILE A 194 -6.65 26.17 -4.02
C ILE A 194 -6.04 25.44 -5.22
N PHE A 195 -6.83 24.68 -5.97
CA PHE A 195 -6.36 24.04 -7.20
C PHE A 195 -6.15 25.06 -8.32
N GLY A 196 -6.84 26.20 -8.27
CA GLY A 196 -6.83 27.19 -9.35
C GLY A 196 -7.53 26.70 -10.61
N ASN A 197 -8.45 25.73 -10.46
CA ASN A 197 -9.18 25.10 -11.54
C ASN A 197 -10.59 24.69 -11.07
N GLU A 198 -11.53 24.60 -12.00
CA GLU A 198 -12.85 24.04 -11.73
C GLU A 198 -12.74 22.53 -11.48
N VAL A 199 -13.60 22.02 -10.59
CA VAL A 199 -13.61 20.59 -10.23
C VAL A 199 -15.00 20.01 -10.44
N ILE A 200 -15.06 18.73 -10.76
CA ILE A 200 -16.32 18.01 -10.91
C ILE A 200 -16.67 17.37 -9.57
N ARG A 201 -17.79 17.79 -8.99
CA ARG A 201 -18.42 17.09 -7.86
C ARG A 201 -19.72 16.45 -8.32
N PRO A 202 -19.81 15.10 -8.37
CA PRO A 202 -21.08 14.42 -8.61
C PRO A 202 -22.09 14.70 -7.48
N ASP A 203 -23.38 14.78 -7.80
CA ASP A 203 -24.45 14.98 -6.81
C ASP A 203 -24.49 13.87 -5.75
N ILE A 204 -23.96 12.70 -6.11
CA ILE A 204 -23.82 11.53 -5.24
C ILE A 204 -22.42 11.38 -4.65
N ALA A 205 -21.67 12.48 -4.47
CA ALA A 205 -20.28 12.48 -3.98
C ALA A 205 -20.04 11.56 -2.77
N GLY A 206 -20.98 11.51 -1.82
CA GLY A 206 -20.91 10.64 -0.63
C GLY A 206 -21.13 9.14 -0.88
N HIS A 207 -21.59 8.76 -2.07
CA HIS A 207 -21.94 7.38 -2.44
C HIS A 207 -21.05 6.80 -3.54
N MET A 208 -20.02 7.52 -3.95
CA MET A 208 -19.22 7.15 -5.12
C MET A 208 -18.53 5.78 -4.99
N GLY A 209 -18.08 5.39 -3.81
CA GLY A 209 -17.54 4.04 -3.59
C GLY A 209 -18.57 2.95 -3.87
N ALA A 210 -19.80 3.11 -3.35
CA ALA A 210 -20.90 2.18 -3.60
C ALA A 210 -21.36 2.18 -5.06
N PHE A 211 -21.39 3.35 -5.70
CA PHE A 211 -21.72 3.49 -7.11
C PHE A 211 -20.70 2.78 -8.01
N GLY A 212 -19.40 2.98 -7.74
CA GLY A 212 -18.33 2.27 -8.44
C GLY A 212 -18.38 0.76 -8.22
N ALA A 213 -18.67 0.32 -7.00
CA ALA A 213 -18.89 -1.09 -6.69
C ALA A 213 -20.05 -1.70 -7.50
N ALA A 214 -21.16 -0.97 -7.65
CA ALA A 214 -22.29 -1.40 -8.46
C ALA A 214 -21.93 -1.52 -9.96
N LEU A 215 -21.20 -0.54 -10.52
CA LEU A 215 -20.73 -0.60 -11.91
C LEU A 215 -19.84 -1.82 -12.18
N ILE A 216 -18.90 -2.08 -11.27
CA ILE A 216 -18.02 -3.26 -11.38
C ILE A 216 -18.79 -4.55 -11.18
N GLY A 217 -19.82 -4.54 -10.32
CA GLY A 217 -20.73 -5.67 -10.15
C GLY A 217 -21.47 -6.02 -11.43
N ILE A 218 -21.93 -5.01 -12.18
CA ILE A 218 -22.54 -5.19 -13.51
C ILE A 218 -21.52 -5.82 -14.48
N GLU A 219 -20.32 -5.24 -14.59
CA GLU A 219 -19.26 -5.72 -15.48
C GLU A 219 -18.86 -7.18 -15.18
N ARG A 220 -18.75 -7.55 -13.90
CA ARG A 220 -18.43 -8.92 -13.48
C ARG A 220 -19.55 -9.89 -13.85
N TRP A 221 -20.80 -9.49 -13.61
CA TRP A 221 -21.94 -10.31 -13.98
C TRP A 221 -21.99 -10.52 -15.49
N GLU A 222 -21.78 -9.47 -16.31
CA GLU A 222 -21.74 -9.58 -17.77
C GLU A 222 -20.63 -10.53 -18.24
N GLN A 223 -19.40 -10.38 -17.74
CA GLN A 223 -18.25 -11.24 -18.08
C GLN A 223 -18.48 -12.72 -17.74
N GLU A 224 -19.07 -12.99 -16.58
CA GLU A 224 -19.40 -14.36 -16.16
C GLU A 224 -20.45 -15.00 -17.09
N ASN A 225 -21.41 -14.21 -17.59
CA ASN A 225 -22.43 -14.70 -18.53
C ASN A 225 -21.89 -14.86 -19.97
N GLU A 226 -20.89 -14.08 -20.39
CA GLU A 226 -20.25 -14.22 -21.70
C GLU A 226 -19.34 -15.47 -21.75
N SER A 227 -18.55 -15.71 -20.72
CA SER A 227 -17.57 -16.82 -20.67
C SER A 227 -18.21 -18.21 -20.77
N GLU A 228 -19.44 -18.39 -20.25
CA GLU A 228 -20.18 -19.67 -20.32
C GLU A 228 -20.87 -19.91 -21.67
N SER A 229 -21.01 -18.87 -22.50
CA SER A 229 -21.62 -18.98 -23.84
C SER A 229 -20.65 -19.55 -24.89
N GLU A 230 -19.34 -19.41 -24.69
CA GLU A 230 -18.32 -20.01 -25.57
C GLU A 230 -18.07 -21.50 -25.28
N GLU A 231 -18.24 -21.96 -24.02
CA GLU A 231 -18.06 -23.39 -23.68
C GLU A 231 -19.22 -24.29 -24.12
N ASN A 232 -20.42 -23.72 -24.37
CA ASN A 232 -21.60 -24.47 -24.77
C ASN A 232 -21.84 -24.51 -26.30
N ASP A 233 -20.94 -23.93 -27.11
CA ASP A 233 -21.06 -23.89 -28.58
C ASP A 233 -20.38 -25.09 -29.28
N GLN A 234 -20.60 -26.30 -28.76
CA GLN A 234 -20.38 -27.55 -29.49
C GLN A 234 -21.71 -28.19 -29.86
N GLY A 235 -22.36 -27.63 -30.89
CA GLY A 235 -23.23 -28.35 -31.80
C GLY A 235 -24.51 -28.97 -31.22
N SER A 236 -25.53 -28.14 -30.98
CA SER A 236 -26.91 -28.56 -31.20
C SER A 236 -27.80 -27.35 -31.48
N GLU A 237 -28.76 -27.52 -32.40
CA GLU A 237 -29.64 -26.47 -32.93
C GLU A 237 -30.29 -25.64 -31.80
N MET A 238 -30.03 -24.34 -31.82
CA MET A 238 -30.55 -23.36 -30.86
C MET A 238 -32.08 -23.32 -30.87
N ASN A 239 -32.70 -23.75 -29.78
CA ASN A 239 -34.08 -23.42 -29.48
C ASN A 239 -34.15 -21.99 -28.91
N ILE A 240 -34.91 -21.12 -29.58
CA ILE A 240 -35.10 -19.70 -29.22
C ILE A 240 -35.71 -19.53 -27.81
N ASP A 241 -36.31 -20.56 -27.23
CA ASP A 241 -36.83 -20.56 -25.86
C ASP A 241 -35.79 -20.91 -24.77
N GLN A 242 -34.58 -21.39 -25.12
CA GLN A 242 -33.51 -21.64 -24.13
C GLN A 242 -32.68 -20.38 -23.79
N LEU A 243 -32.84 -19.28 -24.55
CA LEU A 243 -32.20 -17.99 -24.26
C LEU A 243 -32.83 -17.22 -23.08
N LYS A 244 -33.91 -17.74 -22.46
CA LYS A 244 -34.66 -17.05 -21.39
C LYS A 244 -34.29 -17.43 -19.95
N ASN A 245 -33.32 -18.31 -19.72
CA ASN A 245 -32.84 -18.62 -18.36
C ASN A 245 -31.55 -17.85 -17.98
N LYS A 246 -31.46 -16.57 -18.35
CA LYS A 246 -30.43 -15.61 -17.86
C LYS A 246 -30.72 -15.15 -16.43
N ASN A 247 -30.73 -16.05 -15.44
CA ASN A 247 -31.10 -15.73 -14.05
C ASN A 247 -30.03 -16.15 -13.03
N LYS A 248 -28.75 -15.85 -13.28
CA LYS A 248 -27.73 -15.95 -12.23
C LYS A 248 -27.97 -14.82 -11.23
N ARG A 249 -28.42 -15.19 -10.03
CA ARG A 249 -28.72 -14.28 -8.92
C ARG A 249 -27.53 -14.21 -7.98
N SER A 250 -27.35 -13.04 -7.36
CA SER A 250 -26.39 -12.81 -6.28
C SER A 250 -26.62 -13.77 -5.12
N GLN A 251 -25.52 -14.15 -4.46
CA GLN A 251 -25.51 -14.98 -3.24
C GLN A 251 -25.79 -14.19 -1.96
N ILE A 252 -25.95 -12.87 -2.07
CA ILE A 252 -26.33 -12.02 -0.94
C ILE A 252 -27.56 -12.57 -0.21
N LEU A 253 -27.50 -12.57 1.12
CA LEU A 253 -28.60 -13.05 1.96
C LEU A 253 -29.91 -12.32 1.61
N ASP A 254 -30.98 -13.09 1.42
CA ASP A 254 -32.32 -12.54 1.23
C ASP A 254 -32.87 -11.91 2.52
N ALA A 255 -34.08 -11.33 2.44
CA ALA A 255 -34.67 -10.61 3.57
C ALA A 255 -34.81 -11.50 4.82
N GLU A 256 -35.15 -12.78 4.64
CA GLU A 256 -35.30 -13.74 5.75
C GLU A 256 -33.93 -14.17 6.31
N GLY A 257 -32.94 -14.38 5.44
CA GLY A 257 -31.57 -14.70 5.81
C GLY A 257 -30.90 -13.58 6.61
N ILE A 258 -31.18 -12.33 6.26
CA ILE A 258 -30.72 -11.16 7.03
C ILE A 258 -31.40 -11.10 8.40
N ASP A 259 -32.69 -11.38 8.50
CA ASP A 259 -33.43 -11.36 9.78
C ASP A 259 -32.98 -12.48 10.73
N LYS A 260 -32.50 -13.60 10.18
CA LYS A 260 -31.95 -14.75 10.93
C LYS A 260 -30.45 -14.67 11.16
N LEU A 261 -29.77 -13.63 10.66
CA LEU A 261 -28.34 -13.47 10.82
C LEU A 261 -28.00 -13.22 12.29
N THR A 262 -27.29 -14.16 12.90
CA THR A 262 -26.70 -14.00 14.24
C THR A 262 -25.19 -14.20 14.15
N TRP A 263 -24.44 -13.65 15.10
CA TRP A 263 -23.00 -13.79 15.13
C TRP A 263 -22.44 -13.87 16.54
N GLU A 264 -21.34 -14.59 16.67
CA GLU A 264 -20.52 -14.62 17.89
C GLU A 264 -19.24 -13.81 17.66
N THR A 265 -18.80 -13.07 18.67
CA THR A 265 -17.56 -12.30 18.63
C THR A 265 -16.64 -12.74 19.75
N GLU A 266 -15.44 -13.16 19.41
CA GLU A 266 -14.38 -13.49 20.36
C GLU A 266 -13.15 -12.60 20.12
N SER A 267 -12.38 -12.35 21.16
CA SER A 267 -11.11 -11.62 21.07
C SER A 267 -9.96 -12.56 21.42
N ARG A 268 -8.96 -12.69 20.54
CA ARG A 268 -7.78 -13.54 20.77
C ARG A 268 -6.48 -12.84 20.39
N ARG A 269 -5.36 -13.34 20.92
CA ARG A 269 -4.01 -12.83 20.60
C ARG A 269 -3.37 -13.69 19.52
N CYS A 270 -2.77 -13.07 18.50
CA CYS A 270 -2.26 -13.78 17.32
C CYS A 270 -1.11 -14.76 17.64
N GLY A 271 -0.17 -14.40 18.50
CA GLY A 271 0.96 -15.25 18.93
C GLY A 271 2.04 -15.56 17.88
N LYS A 272 1.87 -15.17 16.61
CA LYS A 272 2.79 -15.56 15.51
C LYS A 272 4.08 -14.73 15.37
N CYS A 273 4.13 -13.55 15.98
CA CYS A 273 5.30 -12.68 16.01
C CYS A 273 5.23 -11.75 17.23
N ILE A 274 6.30 -10.98 17.45
CA ILE A 274 6.44 -10.05 18.59
C ILE A 274 5.29 -9.03 18.65
N ASN A 275 4.69 -8.65 17.51
CA ASN A 275 3.57 -7.69 17.50
C ASN A 275 2.31 -8.21 18.21
N ASN A 276 2.14 -9.54 18.31
CA ASN A 276 1.07 -10.22 19.03
C ASN A 276 -0.31 -9.51 18.92
N CYS A 277 -0.75 -9.27 17.67
CA CYS A 277 -1.95 -8.46 17.37
C CYS A 277 -3.15 -8.92 18.21
N GLN A 278 -3.93 -7.96 18.71
CA GLN A 278 -5.26 -8.24 19.25
C GLN A 278 -6.20 -8.46 18.08
N LEU A 279 -6.70 -9.69 17.94
CA LEU A 279 -7.59 -10.11 16.89
C LEU A 279 -9.01 -10.12 17.41
N THR A 280 -9.94 -9.60 16.62
CA THR A 280 -11.38 -9.78 16.82
C THR A 280 -11.87 -10.77 15.78
N VAL A 281 -12.53 -11.83 16.22
CA VAL A 281 -12.97 -12.94 15.37
C VAL A 281 -14.49 -12.99 15.42
N HIS A 282 -15.13 -12.94 14.25
CA HIS A 282 -16.58 -13.05 14.07
C HIS A 282 -16.94 -14.40 13.45
N LYS A 283 -17.94 -15.08 14.01
CA LYS A 283 -18.51 -16.32 13.48
C LYS A 283 -19.98 -16.05 13.16
N PHE A 284 -20.40 -16.23 11.91
CA PHE A 284 -21.77 -15.91 11.47
C PHE A 284 -22.62 -17.19 11.43
N SER A 285 -23.92 -17.07 11.70
CA SER A 285 -24.82 -18.22 11.84
C SER A 285 -24.93 -19.10 10.60
N HIS A 286 -24.78 -18.52 9.41
CA HIS A 286 -24.91 -19.23 8.14
C HIS A 286 -23.62 -19.91 7.67
N ASN A 287 -22.46 -19.54 8.21
CA ASN A 287 -21.16 -19.89 7.63
C ASN A 287 -20.45 -21.08 8.31
N ASN A 288 -21.19 -21.91 9.06
CA ASN A 288 -20.75 -23.18 9.67
C ASN A 288 -19.27 -23.22 10.11
N GLY A 289 -18.82 -22.22 10.88
CA GLY A 289 -17.49 -22.19 11.49
C GLY A 289 -16.42 -21.40 10.73
N ILE A 290 -16.76 -20.72 9.63
CA ILE A 290 -15.82 -19.80 8.96
C ILE A 290 -15.64 -18.54 9.81
N GLU A 291 -14.45 -18.42 10.41
CA GLU A 291 -14.03 -17.27 11.21
C GLU A 291 -13.71 -16.07 10.30
N HIS A 292 -14.31 -14.90 10.52
CA HIS A 292 -13.85 -13.64 9.95
C HIS A 292 -12.98 -12.91 10.96
N VAL A 293 -11.72 -12.64 10.62
CA VAL A 293 -10.74 -12.07 11.55
C VAL A 293 -10.41 -10.63 11.15
N SER A 294 -10.45 -9.72 12.13
CA SER A 294 -10.03 -8.33 12.02
C SER A 294 -9.01 -7.97 13.11
N GLY A 295 -8.32 -6.83 12.96
CA GLY A 295 -7.27 -6.37 13.89
C GLY A 295 -5.88 -6.97 13.65
N ASN A 296 -5.72 -7.83 12.64
CA ASN A 296 -4.43 -8.33 12.19
C ASN A 296 -3.68 -7.28 11.36
N ARG A 297 -2.35 -7.18 11.54
CA ARG A 297 -1.47 -6.35 10.69
C ARG A 297 -0.91 -7.08 9.47
N CYS A 298 -1.11 -8.39 9.41
CA CYS A 298 -0.62 -9.23 8.33
C CYS A 298 -1.58 -10.40 8.11
N GLU A 299 -1.49 -11.03 6.95
CA GLU A 299 -2.29 -12.19 6.56
C GLU A 299 -2.07 -13.42 7.45
N ARG A 300 -0.92 -13.52 8.14
CA ARG A 300 -0.63 -14.63 9.05
C ARG A 300 -1.69 -14.76 10.15
N GLY A 301 -2.38 -13.69 10.52
CA GLY A 301 -3.46 -13.73 11.52
C GLY A 301 -4.79 -14.33 11.03
N LEU A 302 -4.94 -14.50 9.72
CA LEU A 302 -6.18 -14.98 9.09
C LEU A 302 -6.28 -16.52 9.11
N PRO A 303 -7.50 -17.09 9.03
CA PRO A 303 -7.72 -18.51 8.75
C PRO A 303 -7.01 -18.95 7.47
N LEU A 304 -6.64 -20.23 7.38
CA LEU A 304 -5.86 -20.77 6.24
C LEU A 304 -6.61 -20.63 4.91
N GLU A 305 -7.94 -20.67 4.94
CA GLU A 305 -8.82 -20.51 3.80
C GLU A 305 -8.92 -19.06 3.31
N GLN A 306 -8.64 -18.10 4.19
CA GLN A 306 -8.64 -16.65 3.92
C GLN A 306 -7.24 -16.08 3.73
N GLN A 307 -6.20 -16.83 4.09
CA GLN A 307 -4.86 -16.56 3.61
C GLN A 307 -4.90 -16.77 2.11
N THR A 308 -4.62 -15.72 1.36
CA THR A 308 -4.49 -15.78 -0.09
C THR A 308 -3.59 -16.97 -0.41
N LYS A 309 -4.13 -18.05 -0.98
CA LYS A 309 -3.30 -18.98 -1.74
C LYS A 309 -2.83 -18.17 -2.93
N SER A 310 -1.73 -17.46 -2.76
CA SER A 310 -1.08 -16.81 -3.87
C SER A 310 -0.90 -17.89 -4.91
N LYS A 311 -1.52 -17.66 -6.07
CA LYS A 311 -1.52 -18.54 -7.23
C LYS A 311 -0.07 -18.80 -7.60
N GLU A 312 0.54 -19.90 -7.11
CA GLU A 312 1.99 -20.15 -7.03
C GLU A 312 2.82 -18.94 -7.47
N MET A 313 2.74 -17.84 -6.71
CA MET A 313 3.46 -16.65 -7.13
C MET A 313 4.92 -16.96 -6.90
N ILE A 314 5.71 -16.87 -7.97
CA ILE A 314 7.16 -17.02 -7.88
C ILE A 314 7.63 -15.94 -6.90
N ASP A 315 8.18 -16.37 -5.76
CA ASP A 315 8.91 -15.48 -4.87
C ASP A 315 10.13 -14.99 -5.65
N MET A 316 10.00 -13.80 -6.25
CA MET A 316 11.02 -13.20 -7.10
C MET A 316 12.32 -12.97 -6.33
N VAL A 317 12.24 -12.73 -5.01
CA VAL A 317 13.39 -12.51 -4.14
C VAL A 317 14.12 -13.83 -3.89
N ASP A 318 13.39 -14.89 -3.54
CA ASP A 318 13.97 -16.22 -3.36
C ASP A 318 14.50 -16.80 -4.68
N TRP A 319 13.79 -16.59 -5.78
CA TRP A 319 14.24 -16.96 -7.13
C TRP A 319 15.56 -16.26 -7.48
N TYR A 320 15.64 -14.94 -7.27
CA TYR A 320 16.84 -14.16 -7.51
C TYR A 320 18.00 -14.66 -6.65
N ARG A 321 17.78 -14.83 -5.34
CA ARG A 321 18.78 -15.37 -4.40
C ARG A 321 19.32 -16.74 -4.84
N LYS A 322 18.42 -17.68 -5.16
CA LYS A 322 18.77 -19.04 -5.61
C LYS A 322 19.55 -19.04 -6.92
N ARG A 323 19.32 -18.05 -7.78
CA ARG A 323 20.02 -17.88 -9.05
C ARG A 323 21.40 -17.26 -8.87
N VAL A 324 21.51 -16.17 -8.12
CA VAL A 324 22.78 -15.44 -7.89
C VAL A 324 23.77 -16.28 -7.09
N PHE A 325 23.32 -17.00 -6.06
CA PHE A 325 24.20 -17.81 -5.20
C PHE A 325 24.05 -19.32 -5.43
N SER A 326 23.66 -19.74 -6.64
CA SER A 326 23.37 -21.14 -6.95
C SER A 326 24.58 -22.04 -6.72
N PRO A 327 24.51 -23.04 -5.83
CA PRO A 327 25.60 -24.01 -5.65
C PRO A 327 25.86 -24.88 -6.89
N LYS A 328 24.85 -25.02 -7.75
CA LYS A 328 24.94 -25.76 -9.02
C LYS A 328 25.72 -25.01 -10.09
N LEU A 329 25.63 -23.68 -10.12
CA LEU A 329 26.34 -22.83 -11.09
C LEU A 329 27.72 -22.41 -10.57
N TYR A 330 27.84 -22.19 -9.26
CA TYR A 330 29.03 -21.64 -8.62
C TYR A 330 29.59 -22.63 -7.62
N THR A 331 30.17 -23.72 -8.13
CA THR A 331 30.80 -24.77 -7.32
C THR A 331 32.28 -24.44 -7.06
N PRO A 332 32.70 -24.20 -5.80
CA PRO A 332 34.09 -23.86 -5.49
C PRO A 332 35.08 -24.97 -5.86
N LEU A 333 36.31 -24.59 -6.23
CA LEU A 333 37.40 -25.55 -6.46
C LEU A 333 37.60 -26.47 -5.26
N LEU A 334 37.93 -27.74 -5.51
CA LEU A 334 38.37 -28.65 -4.45
C LEU A 334 39.66 -28.11 -3.81
N PRO A 335 39.95 -28.40 -2.52
CA PRO A 335 41.13 -27.85 -1.86
C PRO A 335 42.45 -28.18 -2.58
N LYS A 336 42.54 -29.35 -3.21
CA LYS A 336 43.69 -29.78 -4.03
C LYS A 336 43.91 -28.95 -5.30
N ASP A 337 42.85 -28.35 -5.85
CA ASP A 337 42.88 -27.60 -7.10
C ASP A 337 43.05 -26.09 -6.84
N ALA A 338 42.85 -25.66 -5.60
CA ALA A 338 42.91 -24.27 -5.13
C ALA A 338 44.35 -23.82 -4.85
N LYS A 339 45.16 -23.68 -5.90
CA LYS A 339 46.59 -23.33 -5.81
C LYS A 339 46.89 -22.02 -5.09
N ARG A 340 45.91 -21.11 -5.00
CA ARG A 340 46.05 -19.80 -4.33
C ARG A 340 45.37 -19.74 -2.95
N GLY A 341 44.87 -20.87 -2.45
CA GLY A 341 44.14 -20.93 -1.20
C GLY A 341 42.66 -20.54 -1.33
N THR A 342 42.06 -20.16 -0.21
CA THR A 342 40.66 -19.78 -0.07
C THR A 342 40.47 -18.27 -0.08
N ILE A 343 39.39 -17.82 -0.71
CA ILE A 343 39.00 -16.40 -0.69
C ILE A 343 37.54 -16.25 -0.29
N GLY A 344 37.28 -15.41 0.70
CA GLY A 344 35.98 -15.16 1.29
C GLY A 344 35.26 -13.98 0.65
N PHE A 345 34.00 -14.18 0.27
CA PHE A 345 33.09 -13.11 -0.15
C PHE A 345 31.92 -13.00 0.83
N PRO A 346 31.64 -11.80 1.38
CA PRO A 346 30.46 -11.60 2.20
C PRO A 346 29.20 -11.57 1.32
N ARG A 347 28.14 -12.22 1.77
CA ARG A 347 26.82 -12.19 1.14
C ARG A 347 26.07 -10.88 1.48
N ALA A 348 26.67 -9.76 1.13
CA ALA A 348 26.16 -8.42 1.42
C ALA A 348 26.53 -7.42 0.32
N LEU A 349 25.81 -6.29 0.28
CA LEU A 349 26.05 -5.17 -0.64
C LEU A 349 26.11 -5.65 -2.11
N PHE A 350 27.09 -5.21 -2.88
CA PHE A 350 27.23 -5.46 -4.32
C PHE A 350 27.35 -6.96 -4.69
N PHE A 351 27.71 -7.85 -3.76
CA PHE A 351 27.72 -9.29 -4.04
C PHE A 351 26.33 -9.86 -4.35
N TRP A 352 25.25 -9.15 -4.03
CA TRP A 352 23.92 -9.51 -4.48
C TRP A 352 23.72 -9.35 -5.99
N GLU A 353 24.57 -8.60 -6.68
CA GLU A 353 24.51 -8.36 -8.13
C GLU A 353 25.72 -8.97 -8.85
N GLU A 354 26.88 -8.87 -8.22
CA GLU A 354 28.18 -9.09 -8.86
C GLU A 354 28.83 -10.44 -8.51
N TYR A 355 28.27 -11.23 -7.59
CA TYR A 355 28.87 -12.50 -7.17
C TYR A 355 29.23 -13.44 -8.33
N PRO A 356 28.40 -13.63 -9.38
CA PRO A 356 28.76 -14.48 -10.52
C PRO A 356 30.04 -14.06 -11.25
N LEU A 357 30.29 -12.75 -11.36
CA LEU A 357 31.49 -12.19 -11.98
C LEU A 357 32.72 -12.53 -11.13
N TRP A 358 32.70 -12.13 -9.85
CA TRP A 358 33.84 -12.30 -8.95
C TRP A 358 34.12 -13.76 -8.64
N PHE A 359 33.09 -14.58 -8.46
CA PHE A 359 33.24 -16.03 -8.29
C PHE A 359 34.01 -16.64 -9.47
N THR A 360 33.59 -16.30 -10.70
CA THR A 360 34.19 -16.82 -11.92
C THR A 360 35.64 -16.37 -12.06
N ALA A 361 35.89 -15.06 -11.85
CA ALA A 361 37.23 -14.48 -11.95
C ALA A 361 38.22 -15.13 -10.97
N PHE A 362 37.88 -15.19 -9.68
CA PHE A 362 38.77 -15.74 -8.66
C PHE A 362 38.94 -17.27 -8.75
N THR A 363 37.89 -17.99 -9.17
CA THR A 363 37.98 -19.42 -9.46
C THR A 363 38.96 -19.68 -10.61
N LYS A 364 38.90 -18.89 -11.69
CA LYS A 364 39.85 -18.99 -12.83
C LYS A 364 41.28 -18.63 -12.45
N LEU A 365 41.46 -17.73 -11.48
CA LEU A 365 42.78 -17.40 -10.92
C LEU A 365 43.35 -18.51 -10.02
N GLY A 366 42.55 -19.53 -9.67
CA GLY A 366 42.97 -20.68 -8.86
C GLY A 366 42.68 -20.54 -7.37
N PHE A 367 41.73 -19.69 -6.97
CA PHE A 367 41.22 -19.63 -5.61
C PHE A 367 40.01 -20.54 -5.42
N ARG A 368 39.86 -21.08 -4.21
CA ARG A 368 38.60 -21.66 -3.74
C ARG A 368 37.75 -20.55 -3.12
N VAL A 369 36.70 -20.15 -3.82
CA VAL A 369 35.78 -19.11 -3.34
C VAL A 369 34.86 -19.65 -2.25
N ILE A 370 34.81 -18.98 -1.11
CA ILE A 370 33.95 -19.28 0.03
C ILE A 370 32.99 -18.12 0.24
N LEU A 371 31.70 -18.38 0.10
CA LEU A 371 30.64 -17.41 0.40
C LEU A 371 30.25 -17.52 1.88
N SER A 372 30.01 -16.39 2.54
CA SER A 372 29.49 -16.36 3.91
C SER A 372 28.10 -17.00 4.02
N ALA A 373 27.70 -17.34 5.25
CA ALA A 373 26.42 -17.95 5.56
C ALA A 373 25.21 -17.09 5.10
N GLU A 374 24.03 -17.70 5.12
CA GLU A 374 22.78 -16.94 4.98
C GLU A 374 22.63 -15.93 6.14
N SER A 375 22.10 -14.76 5.81
CA SER A 375 21.84 -13.70 6.78
C SER A 375 20.83 -14.17 7.83
N THR A 376 21.21 -14.10 9.10
CA THR A 376 20.34 -14.37 10.25
C THR A 376 20.58 -13.31 11.32
N GLU A 377 19.64 -13.14 12.24
CA GLU A 377 19.82 -12.26 13.41
C GLU A 377 21.09 -12.61 14.19
N LYS A 378 21.34 -13.91 14.40
CA LYS A 378 22.56 -14.41 15.05
C LYS A 378 23.83 -13.95 14.31
N LEU A 379 23.85 -14.02 12.97
CA LEU A 379 24.97 -13.56 12.17
C LEU A 379 25.16 -12.05 12.28
N HIS A 380 24.08 -11.27 12.25
CA HIS A 380 24.15 -9.82 12.43
C HIS A 380 24.79 -9.44 13.77
N LEU A 381 24.34 -10.06 14.86
CA LEU A 381 24.85 -9.78 16.21
C LEU A 381 26.34 -10.10 16.37
N LYS A 382 26.87 -11.10 15.66
CA LYS A 382 28.32 -11.43 15.68
C LYS A 382 29.23 -10.29 15.20
N GLY A 383 28.74 -9.42 14.33
CA GLY A 383 29.51 -8.31 13.79
C GLY A 383 29.28 -6.98 14.52
N MET A 384 28.36 -6.96 15.49
CA MET A 384 27.80 -5.72 16.04
C MET A 384 28.85 -4.82 16.68
N GLU A 385 29.81 -5.41 17.42
CA GLU A 385 30.87 -4.67 18.12
C GLU A 385 31.86 -3.99 17.18
N THR A 386 31.92 -4.41 15.92
CA THR A 386 32.83 -3.85 14.91
C THR A 386 32.20 -2.74 14.08
N ILE A 387 30.91 -2.43 14.30
CA ILE A 387 30.19 -1.40 13.57
C ILE A 387 30.59 -0.01 14.09
N PRO A 388 31.19 0.86 13.26
CA PRO A 388 31.73 2.13 13.73
C PRO A 388 30.66 3.23 13.89
N SER A 389 29.47 3.05 13.31
CA SER A 389 28.40 4.05 13.35
C SER A 389 27.01 3.41 13.39
N GLU A 390 26.18 3.92 14.30
CA GLU A 390 24.76 3.58 14.37
C GLU A 390 23.95 4.11 13.18
N SER A 391 24.44 5.14 12.48
CA SER A 391 23.76 5.70 11.32
C SER A 391 23.94 4.88 10.03
N ALA A 392 24.78 3.85 10.03
CA ALA A 392 24.97 2.97 8.87
C ALA A 392 23.67 2.23 8.53
N CYS A 393 23.38 2.07 7.23
CA CYS A 393 22.21 1.31 6.80
C CYS A 393 22.34 -0.17 7.22
N PHE A 394 21.20 -0.85 7.39
CA PHE A 394 21.20 -2.24 7.87
C PHE A 394 22.05 -3.21 7.01
N PRO A 395 22.03 -3.15 5.66
CA PRO A 395 22.92 -3.98 4.82
C PRO A 395 24.41 -3.75 5.07
N ALA A 396 24.80 -2.50 5.32
CA ALA A 396 26.17 -2.15 5.65
C ALA A 396 26.56 -2.74 7.02
N LYS A 397 25.72 -2.55 8.04
CA LYS A 397 25.89 -3.18 9.37
C LYS A 397 25.99 -4.71 9.28
N LEU A 398 25.18 -5.33 8.43
CA LEU A 398 25.16 -6.79 8.23
C LEU A 398 26.46 -7.32 7.63
N THR A 399 27.18 -6.51 6.85
CA THR A 399 28.47 -6.89 6.24
C THR A 399 29.49 -7.29 7.30
N HIS A 400 29.50 -6.62 8.46
CA HIS A 400 30.37 -6.97 9.59
C HIS A 400 30.12 -8.40 10.09
N GLY A 401 28.84 -8.79 10.23
CA GLY A 401 28.48 -10.16 10.62
C GLY A 401 28.94 -11.21 9.61
N HIS A 402 28.86 -10.89 8.32
CA HIS A 402 29.35 -11.76 7.25
C HIS A 402 30.87 -11.88 7.23
N VAL A 403 31.59 -10.81 7.52
CA VAL A 403 33.05 -10.82 7.66
C VAL A 403 33.47 -11.66 8.87
N SER A 404 32.79 -11.51 10.02
CA SER A 404 33.02 -12.37 11.19
C SER A 404 32.78 -13.85 10.88
N ASP A 405 31.73 -14.20 10.12
CA ASP A 405 31.50 -15.58 9.67
C ASP A 405 32.64 -16.12 8.78
N LEU A 406 33.20 -15.29 7.88
CA LEU A 406 34.35 -15.67 7.04
C LEU A 406 35.64 -15.84 7.85
N ILE A 407 35.87 -14.99 8.85
CA ILE A 407 37.00 -15.11 9.79
C ILE A 407 36.90 -16.43 10.56
N GLU A 408 35.73 -16.77 11.11
CA GLU A 408 35.50 -18.04 11.81
C GLU A 408 35.72 -19.27 10.90
N ARG A 409 35.41 -19.14 9.60
CA ARG A 409 35.67 -20.15 8.57
C ARG A 409 37.14 -20.26 8.17
N LYS A 410 38.01 -19.40 8.69
CA LYS A 410 39.47 -19.39 8.45
C LYS A 410 39.83 -19.31 6.97
N VAL A 411 39.20 -18.38 6.24
CA VAL A 411 39.60 -18.09 4.86
C VAL A 411 40.99 -17.43 4.82
N ASP A 412 41.79 -17.73 3.81
CA ASP A 412 43.14 -17.17 3.67
C ASP A 412 43.11 -15.69 3.24
N ALA A 413 42.05 -15.29 2.54
CA ALA A 413 41.83 -13.94 2.08
C ALA A 413 40.36 -13.54 2.09
N ILE A 414 40.06 -12.24 2.17
CA ILE A 414 38.73 -11.65 1.98
C ILE A 414 38.84 -10.56 0.92
N PHE A 415 37.85 -10.49 0.03
CA PHE A 415 37.78 -9.48 -1.03
C PHE A 415 36.48 -8.69 -0.94
N ILE A 416 36.60 -7.37 -0.82
CA ILE A 416 35.49 -6.41 -0.83
C ILE A 416 35.97 -5.14 -1.57
N PRO A 417 35.72 -5.01 -2.88
CA PRO A 417 36.12 -3.84 -3.66
C PRO A 417 35.40 -2.56 -3.24
N GLN A 418 35.91 -1.45 -3.76
CA GLN A 418 35.28 -0.14 -3.68
C GLN A 418 34.83 0.26 -5.10
N GLU A 419 33.53 0.23 -5.36
CA GLU A 419 32.94 0.47 -6.68
C GLU A 419 32.16 1.78 -6.66
N LEU A 420 32.73 2.84 -7.24
CA LEU A 420 32.10 4.16 -7.32
C LEU A 420 30.91 4.17 -8.29
N TYR A 421 31.02 3.38 -9.35
CA TYR A 421 30.06 3.30 -10.44
C TYR A 421 29.41 1.91 -10.47
N GLY A 422 28.08 1.88 -10.52
CA GLY A 422 27.30 0.68 -10.76
C GLY A 422 27.19 0.37 -12.26
N ARG A 423 26.37 -0.62 -12.62
CA ARG A 423 26.15 -0.94 -14.04
C ARG A 423 25.13 0.01 -14.68
N ILE A 424 25.32 0.30 -15.96
CA ILE A 424 24.31 1.02 -16.75
C ILE A 424 23.18 0.05 -17.09
N GLU A 425 22.11 0.07 -16.29
CA GLU A 425 20.96 -0.86 -16.45
C GLU A 425 19.93 -0.39 -17.50
N ALA A 426 19.94 0.89 -17.86
CA ALA A 426 19.00 1.47 -18.82
C ALA A 426 19.70 2.41 -19.80
N LYS A 427 19.30 2.38 -21.08
CA LYS A 427 19.83 3.26 -22.14
C LYS A 427 19.62 4.76 -21.87
N GLN A 428 18.69 5.10 -20.97
CA GLN A 428 18.34 6.47 -20.59
C GLN A 428 19.02 6.91 -19.29
N ALA A 429 19.79 6.03 -18.63
CA ALA A 429 20.45 6.38 -17.38
C ALA A 429 21.48 7.48 -17.63
N ILE A 430 21.28 8.63 -16.98
CA ILE A 430 22.15 9.80 -17.07
C ILE A 430 23.38 9.62 -16.19
N GLU A 431 23.21 8.96 -15.04
CA GLU A 431 24.25 8.69 -14.03
C GLU A 431 24.07 7.30 -13.42
N HIS A 432 25.14 6.71 -12.90
CA HIS A 432 25.15 5.36 -12.35
C HIS A 432 26.06 5.24 -11.12
N TYR A 433 26.10 6.26 -10.25
CA TYR A 433 26.87 6.22 -9.01
C TYR A 433 26.24 5.29 -7.98
N ASN A 434 27.09 4.50 -7.32
CA ASN A 434 26.70 3.79 -6.12
C ASN A 434 26.57 4.76 -4.94
N CYS A 435 25.71 4.42 -3.96
CA CYS A 435 25.63 5.21 -2.74
C CYS A 435 26.99 5.18 -2.00
N SER A 436 27.33 6.26 -1.30
CA SER A 436 28.64 6.39 -0.65
C SER A 436 28.96 5.23 0.30
N LEU A 437 27.95 4.69 1.00
CA LEU A 437 28.12 3.50 1.82
C LEU A 437 28.55 2.30 0.98
N LEU A 438 27.83 1.97 -0.09
CA LEU A 438 28.15 0.81 -0.93
C LEU A 438 29.51 0.97 -1.64
N ALA A 439 29.79 2.18 -2.14
CA ALA A 439 31.01 2.47 -2.88
C ALA A 439 32.29 2.34 -2.05
N THR A 440 32.25 2.66 -0.75
CA THR A 440 33.47 2.71 0.09
C THR A 440 33.45 1.73 1.27
N TYR A 441 32.43 0.86 1.41
CA TYR A 441 32.32 0.02 2.60
C TYR A 441 33.46 -0.99 2.77
N GLY A 442 34.10 -1.42 1.67
CA GLY A 442 35.31 -2.25 1.73
C GLY A 442 36.43 -1.58 2.54
N ALA A 443 36.66 -0.29 2.33
CA ALA A 443 37.63 0.47 3.13
C ALA A 443 37.20 0.58 4.59
N MET A 444 35.90 0.74 4.86
CA MET A 444 35.38 0.78 6.23
C MET A 444 35.64 -0.54 6.96
N ILE A 445 35.30 -1.67 6.34
CA ILE A 445 35.54 -3.00 6.91
C ILE A 445 37.04 -3.23 7.16
N ASN A 446 37.93 -2.80 6.26
CA ASN A 446 39.37 -2.89 6.48
C ASN A 446 39.84 -2.20 7.78
N ASN A 447 39.17 -1.13 8.18
CA ASN A 447 39.48 -0.38 9.41
C ASN A 447 38.76 -0.94 10.64
N SER A 448 37.75 -1.81 10.45
CA SER A 448 36.95 -2.37 11.55
C SER A 448 37.51 -3.69 12.10
N PHE A 449 38.45 -4.32 11.40
CA PHE A 449 39.06 -5.60 11.79
C PHE A 449 40.58 -5.55 11.62
N ASP A 450 41.33 -6.13 12.56
CA ASP A 450 42.77 -6.34 12.41
C ASP A 450 43.05 -7.64 11.63
N PHE A 451 42.93 -7.55 10.30
CA PHE A 451 43.16 -8.71 9.44
C PHE A 451 44.61 -9.23 9.49
N ALA A 452 45.58 -8.37 9.84
CA ALA A 452 46.98 -8.76 9.94
C ALA A 452 47.21 -9.68 11.14
N GLU A 453 46.63 -9.36 12.31
CA GLU A 453 46.66 -10.22 13.50
C GLU A 453 45.93 -11.55 13.25
N LEU A 454 44.82 -11.50 12.51
CA LEU A 454 44.04 -12.67 12.13
C LEU A 454 44.72 -13.56 11.07
N GLY A 455 45.81 -13.10 10.46
CA GLY A 455 46.51 -13.82 9.40
C GLY A 455 45.73 -13.92 8.08
N ILE A 456 44.77 -13.02 7.85
CA ILE A 456 43.90 -13.01 6.67
C ILE A 456 44.32 -11.87 5.74
N LYS A 457 44.48 -12.16 4.44
CA LYS A 457 44.75 -11.11 3.45
C LYS A 457 43.46 -10.38 3.07
N TYR A 458 43.39 -9.08 3.32
CA TYR A 458 42.22 -8.29 2.93
C TYR A 458 42.47 -7.49 1.65
N PHE A 459 41.60 -7.65 0.65
CA PHE A 459 41.69 -6.98 -0.64
C PHE A 459 40.51 -6.02 -0.83
N THR A 460 40.80 -4.73 -0.95
CA THR A 460 39.78 -3.69 -1.19
C THR A 460 40.21 -2.67 -2.27
N PRO A 461 40.42 -3.14 -3.51
CA PRO A 461 40.83 -2.24 -4.59
C PRO A 461 39.72 -1.23 -4.90
N ALA A 462 40.11 0.01 -5.22
CA ALA A 462 39.22 0.96 -5.86
C ALA A 462 39.08 0.58 -7.33
N LEU A 463 37.85 0.25 -7.73
CA LEU A 463 37.49 -0.10 -9.09
C LEU A 463 36.87 1.13 -9.78
N PRO A 464 37.26 1.37 -11.04
CA PRO A 464 36.82 2.53 -11.81
C PRO A 464 35.36 2.47 -12.23
#